data_AF-A0A8S3BGJ4-F1
#
_entry.id   AF-A0A8S3BGJ4-F1
#
_cell.length_a   1.000
_cell.length_b   1.000
_cell.length_c   1.000
_cell.angle_alpha   90.00
_cell.angle_beta   90.00
_cell.angle_gamma   90.00
#
_symmetry.space_group_name_H-M   'P 1'
#
loop_
_entity.id
_entity.type
_entity.pdbx_description
1 polymer ?
#
loop_
_entity_poly.entity_id
_entity_poly.type
_entity_poly.pdbx_seq_one_letter_code
_entity_poly.pdbx_strand_id
1 'polypeptide(L)' 'SACDVEAYMIDENGNHRHYWTGYSRYELQYKQANNQIECMDYKSMSRDQTKTSFKMIHDALGNVTKAEHQGIMEIIYDPT' A
#
# COMPACT_ATOMS: atom_id res chain seq x y z
N SER A 1 -18.57 -11.89 18.43
CA SER A 1 -17.71 -10.92 17.74
C SER A 1 -17.35 -11.50 16.39
N ALA A 2 -17.77 -10.88 15.29
CA ALA A 2 -17.56 -11.35 13.92
C ALA A 2 -16.88 -10.29 13.03
N CYS A 3 -16.39 -9.20 13.64
CA CYS A 3 -15.80 -8.06 12.94
C CYS A 3 -14.25 -8.10 12.95
N ASP A 4 -13.65 -8.96 13.77
CA ASP A 4 -12.19 -9.10 13.88
C ASP A 4 -11.58 -10.04 12.82
N VAL A 5 -12.41 -10.80 12.09
CA VAL A 5 -11.95 -11.94 11.27
C VAL A 5 -11.30 -11.53 9.95
N GLU A 6 -11.45 -10.28 9.49
CA GLU A 6 -10.77 -9.78 8.26
C GLU A 6 -10.22 -8.35 8.40
N ALA A 7 -9.77 -7.98 9.61
CA ALA A 7 -9.18 -6.65 9.84
C ALA A 7 -7.82 -6.47 9.13
N TYR A 8 -7.13 -7.57 8.83
CA TYR A 8 -5.90 -7.59 8.05
C TYR A 8 -5.67 -8.97 7.42
N MET A 9 -4.83 -9.02 6.38
CA MET A 9 -4.37 -10.26 5.76
C MET A 9 -2.88 -10.16 5.49
N ILE A 10 -2.16 -11.26 5.68
CA ILE A 10 -0.73 -11.39 5.40
C ILE A 10 -0.55 -12.45 4.32
N ASP A 11 0.38 -12.27 3.39
CA ASP A 11 0.72 -13.29 2.39
C ASP A 11 1.84 -14.24 2.83
N GLU A 12 2.18 -15.20 1.97
CA GLU A 12 3.20 -16.22 2.22
C GLU A 12 4.60 -15.64 2.47
N ASN A 13 4.87 -14.41 2.02
CA ASN A 13 6.13 -13.71 2.22
C ASN A 13 6.11 -12.83 3.49
N GLY A 14 5.02 -12.86 4.27
CA GLY A 14 4.86 -12.04 5.47
C GLY A 14 4.43 -10.60 5.20
N ASN A 15 4.03 -10.26 3.96
CA ASN A 15 3.61 -8.91 3.61
C ASN A 15 2.14 -8.66 3.94
N HIS A 16 1.80 -7.47 4.41
CA HIS A 16 0.41 -7.07 4.63
C HIS A 16 -0.33 -6.91 3.30
N ARG A 17 -1.32 -7.75 3.01
CA ARG A 17 -2.18 -7.62 1.81
C ARG A 17 -3.26 -6.57 1.97
N HIS A 18 -3.87 -6.48 3.13
CA HIS A 18 -4.80 -5.40 3.45
C HIS A 18 -4.85 -5.15 4.95
N TYR A 19 -5.35 -3.98 5.31
CA TYR A 19 -5.67 -3.62 6.68
C TYR A 19 -6.75 -2.53 6.75
N TRP A 20 -7.37 -2.42 7.92
CA TRP A 20 -8.37 -1.39 8.22
C TRP A 20 -7.86 -0.37 9.23
N THR A 21 -8.20 0.90 9.03
CA THR A 21 -8.08 1.96 10.04
C THR A 21 -9.40 2.73 10.13
N GLY A 22 -10.17 2.48 11.21
CA GLY A 22 -11.54 2.99 11.32
C GLY A 22 -12.41 2.55 10.14
N TYR A 23 -12.97 3.50 9.38
CA TYR A 23 -13.81 3.23 8.19
C TYR A 23 -13.02 3.18 6.88
N SER A 24 -11.68 3.15 6.95
CA SER A 24 -10.80 3.14 5.79
C SER A 24 -10.18 1.76 5.59
N ARG A 25 -10.26 1.23 4.37
CA ARG A 25 -9.60 0.00 3.96
C ARG A 25 -8.43 0.32 3.04
N TYR A 26 -7.30 -0.31 3.30
CA TYR A 26 -6.08 -0.21 2.52
C TYR A 26 -5.72 -1.60 1.99
N GLU A 27 -5.45 -1.71 0.69
CA GLU A 27 -5.00 -2.95 0.05
C GLU A 27 -3.65 -2.70 -0.62
N LEU A 28 -2.64 -3.51 -0.28
CA LEU A 28 -1.30 -3.40 -0.81
C LEU A 28 -1.09 -4.46 -1.89
N GLN A 29 -0.68 -4.01 -3.07
CA GLN A 29 -0.29 -4.86 -4.17
C GLN A 29 1.23 -4.89 -4.26
N TYR A 30 1.80 -6.09 -4.29
CA TYR A 30 3.24 -6.30 -4.30
C TYR A 30 3.70 -6.79 -5.66
N LYS A 31 4.87 -6.33 -6.10
CA LYS A 31 5.57 -6.91 -7.25
C LYS A 31 5.91 -8.36 -6.95
N GLN A 32 5.69 -9.24 -7.93
CA GLN A 32 5.84 -10.70 -7.77
C GLN A 32 7.24 -11.14 -7.30
N ALA A 33 8.29 -10.39 -7.63
CA ALA A 33 9.67 -10.87 -7.50
C ALA A 33 10.44 -10.34 -6.28
N ASN A 34 9.99 -9.27 -5.61
CA ASN A 34 10.87 -8.56 -4.66
C ASN A 34 10.18 -7.91 -3.46
N ASN A 35 8.94 -8.30 -3.13
CA ASN A 35 8.19 -7.77 -1.97
C ASN A 35 8.04 -6.23 -1.94
N GLN A 36 8.29 -5.54 -3.05
CA GLN A 36 8.06 -4.11 -3.16
C GLN A 36 6.58 -3.84 -3.41
N ILE A 37 6.03 -2.85 -2.72
CA ILE A 37 4.68 -2.37 -3.01
C ILE A 37 4.70 -1.68 -4.38
N GLU A 38 3.80 -2.06 -5.28
CA GLU A 38 3.61 -1.41 -6.58
C GLU A 38 2.49 -0.37 -6.50
N CYS A 39 1.41 -0.74 -5.82
CA CYS A 39 0.22 0.08 -5.69
C CYS A 39 -0.39 -0.12 -4.30
N MET A 40 -0.98 0.94 -3.77
CA MET A 40 -1.87 0.86 -2.63
C MET A 40 -3.25 1.37 -3.03
N ASP A 41 -4.26 0.54 -2.82
CA ASP A 41 -5.64 0.90 -3.03
C ASP A 41 -6.27 1.34 -1.71
N TYR A 42 -6.94 2.48 -1.76
CA TYR A 42 -7.68 3.05 -0.65
C TYR A 42 -9.16 3.05 -0.95
N LYS A 43 -9.96 2.62 0.02
CA LYS A 43 -11.42 2.72 -0.02
C LYS A 43 -11.93 3.26 1.31
N SER A 44 -12.69 4.36 1.26
CA SER A 44 -13.45 4.85 2.41
C SER A 44 -14.84 4.24 2.43
N MET A 45 -15.25 3.66 3.56
CA MET A 45 -16.60 3.13 3.75
C MET A 45 -17.59 4.19 4.25
N SER A 46 -17.11 5.39 4.63
CA SER A 46 -17.93 6.52 5.09
C SER A 46 -18.25 7.56 4.00
N ARG A 47 -17.62 7.42 2.82
CA ARG A 47 -17.84 8.27 1.64
C ARG A 47 -18.22 7.38 0.45
N ASP A 48 -18.44 7.98 -0.72
CA ASP A 48 -18.59 7.22 -1.97
C ASP A 48 -17.54 6.10 -2.01
N GLN A 49 -18.01 4.87 -2.21
CA GLN A 49 -17.24 3.63 -2.14
C GLN A 49 -16.20 3.49 -3.27
N THR A 50 -15.78 4.60 -3.85
CA THR A 50 -14.81 4.72 -4.92
C THR A 50 -13.45 4.32 -4.39
N LYS A 51 -12.86 3.32 -5.05
CA LYS A 51 -11.50 2.87 -4.81
C LYS A 51 -10.54 3.84 -5.50
N THR A 52 -9.56 4.35 -4.76
CA THR A 52 -8.48 5.18 -5.29
C THR A 52 -7.19 4.39 -5.23
N SER A 53 -6.46 4.33 -6.34
CA SER A 53 -5.19 3.62 -6.44
C SER A 53 -4.03 4.62 -6.44
N PHE A 54 -3.06 4.39 -5.57
CA PHE A 54 -1.87 5.21 -5.39
C PHE A 54 -0.63 4.42 -5.77
N LYS A 55 0.18 4.96 -6.70
CA LYS A 55 1.42 4.31 -7.13
C LYS A 55 2.53 4.48 -6.10
N MET A 56 3.39 3.46 -6.04
CA MET A 56 4.65 3.51 -5.32
C MET A 56 5.79 3.08 -6.27
N ILE A 57 6.76 3.97 -6.49
CA ILE A 57 7.88 3.73 -7.41
C ILE A 57 9.14 3.51 -6.60
N HIS A 58 9.96 2.58 -7.08
CA HIS A 58 11.23 2.23 -6.48
C HIS A 58 12.35 2.42 -7.52
N ASP A 59 13.54 2.82 -7.09
CA ASP A 59 14.73 2.82 -7.93
C ASP A 59 15.31 1.40 -8.12
N ALA A 60 16.44 1.31 -8.82
CA ALA A 60 17.13 0.05 -9.09
C ALA A 60 17.72 -0.61 -7.82
N LEU A 61 17.98 0.16 -6.76
CA LEU A 61 18.47 -0.34 -5.47
C LEU A 61 17.32 -0.76 -4.56
N GLY A 62 16.09 -0.43 -4.93
CA GLY A 62 14.88 -0.73 -4.18
C GLY A 62 14.47 0.36 -3.19
N ASN A 63 15.06 1.56 -3.27
CA ASN A 63 14.60 2.69 -2.47
C ASN A 63 13.31 3.25 -3.06
N VAL A 64 12.42 3.76 -2.20
CA VAL A 64 11.16 4.39 -2.63
C VAL A 64 11.44 5.78 -3.20
N THR A 65 11.17 6.00 -4.48
CA THR A 65 11.34 7.31 -5.13
C THR A 65 10.03 8.07 -5.29
N LYS A 66 8.88 7.42 -5.10
CA LYS A 66 7.55 8.05 -5.13
C LYS A 66 6.56 7.27 -4.27
N ALA A 67 5.72 7.98 -3.51
CA ALA A 67 4.65 7.40 -2.68
C ALA A 67 3.42 8.32 -2.68
N GLU A 68 2.55 8.15 -3.68
CA GLU A 68 1.42 9.07 -3.93
C GLU A 68 0.43 9.14 -2.76
N HIS A 69 0.29 8.04 -2.02
CA HIS A 69 -0.60 7.97 -0.86
C HIS A 69 -0.19 8.83 0.33
N GLN A 70 1.08 9.25 0.38
CA GLN A 70 1.60 10.21 1.36
C GLN A 70 1.73 11.62 0.75
N GLY A 71 1.26 11.83 -0.48
CA GLY A 71 1.49 13.06 -1.23
C GLY A 71 2.95 13.26 -1.67
N ILE A 72 3.78 12.21 -1.61
CA ILE A 72 5.19 12.28 -1.97
C ILE A 72 5.35 11.94 -3.45
N MET A 73 5.69 12.96 -4.24
CA MET A 73 5.82 12.82 -5.70
C MET A 73 7.23 12.46 -6.16
N GLU A 74 8.25 12.79 -5.37
CA GLU A 74 9.65 12.53 -5.68
C GLU A 74 10.49 12.45 -4.39
N ILE A 75 11.36 11.44 -4.32
CA ILE A 75 12.44 11.32 -3.35
C ILE A 75 13.72 11.10 -4.15
N ILE A 76 14.71 11.96 -3.94
CA ILE A 76 16.04 11.86 -4.54
C ILE A 76 17.01 11.45 -3.44
N TYR A 77 17.65 10.31 -3.62
CA TYR A 77 18.67 9.81 -2.71
C TYR A 77 20.05 10.31 -3.14
N ASP A 78 20.91 10.56 -2.15
CA ASP A 78 22.32 10.81 -2.38
C ASP A 78 22.98 9.52 -2.89
N PRO A 79 23.66 9.53 -4.05
CA PRO A 79 24.43 8.40 -4.53
C PRO A 79 25.70 8.24 -3.69
N THR A 80 25.59 7.46 -2.60
CA THR A 80 26.74 7.02 -1.80
C THR A 80 27.69 6.14 -2.60
#